data_AF-A0A948I624-F1
#
_entry.id   AF-A0A948I624-F1
#
_cell.length_a   1.000
_cell.length_b   1.000
_cell.length_c   1.000
_cell.angle_alpha   90.00
_cell.angle_beta   90.00
_cell.angle_gamma   90.00
#
_symmetry.space_group_name_H-M   'P 1'
#
loop_
_entity.id
_entity.type
_entity.pdbx_description
1 polymer ?
#
loop_
_entity_poly.entity_id
_entity_poly.type
_entity_poly.pdbx_seq_one_letter_code
_entity_poly.pdbx_strand_id
1 'polypeptide(L)'
;MDTLDLELFDMGGEWLVGVLRNAPRLPSDVRLEINQREKPADSLIRSILDIRAGGARRCYILFRRSGRSRQPVGRLWLRGTGLEAEALPVRPLASLAEAAGALGEKLCLSLVSFLVKEAAPRFGLLARGRDTAALQGLLRSLATAHLPVVYHADLSKGKHYVEARLAVPDMRPVTILSIGEDGARVTQTRPVEISRIANGDCLQGLFLTGQDGQPLKNELVVMIQADRMLTIGSPGVRGTSLKAFLGRIAPYTPAVHMQLREALGGLTGPDDPFGPVFAWMQRLQGLAVKASAEAAAPFGGGIDFAVPCGDAGIFLRGWLWDPHKAIERFDVVSAYGEKIPVLDRMIRIDADKVGKHFQRNGFPQLKEKPGFVAFLPMAKGAR
;
A
#
# COMPACT_ATOMS: atom_id res chain seq x y z
N MET A 1 -41.85 -24.89 -9.52
CA MET A 1 -41.49 -23.55 -9.03
C MET A 1 -40.51 -23.81 -7.91
N ASP A 2 -39.26 -23.43 -8.10
CA ASP A 2 -38.19 -23.86 -7.22
C ASP A 2 -38.06 -22.89 -6.06
N THR A 3 -37.99 -23.44 -4.85
CA THR A 3 -37.74 -22.67 -3.63
C THR A 3 -36.24 -22.69 -3.32
N LEU A 4 -35.68 -21.52 -3.05
CA LEU A 4 -34.27 -21.31 -2.78
C LEU A 4 -34.07 -20.75 -1.38
N ASP A 5 -33.15 -21.36 -0.64
CA ASP A 5 -32.78 -20.95 0.71
C ASP A 5 -31.92 -19.68 0.68
N LEU A 6 -32.41 -18.61 1.30
CA LEU A 6 -31.79 -17.30 1.34
C LEU A 6 -31.32 -16.92 2.74
N GLU A 7 -30.02 -16.68 2.88
CA GLU A 7 -29.46 -16.01 4.06
C GLU A 7 -29.53 -14.51 3.82
N LEU A 8 -30.36 -13.77 4.57
CA LEU A 8 -30.65 -12.35 4.34
C LEU A 8 -30.14 -11.50 5.50
N PHE A 9 -29.40 -10.44 5.17
CA PHE A 9 -28.78 -9.56 6.15
C PHE A 9 -29.10 -8.09 5.85
N ASP A 10 -29.29 -7.31 6.92
CA ASP A 10 -29.45 -5.86 6.89
C ASP A 10 -28.07 -5.17 6.88
N MET A 11 -27.89 -4.25 5.93
CA MET A 11 -26.70 -3.42 5.81
C MET A 11 -26.90 -1.99 6.35
N GLY A 12 -28.11 -1.65 6.80
CA GLY A 12 -28.48 -0.28 7.14
C GLY A 12 -28.82 0.56 5.91
N GLY A 13 -29.39 1.75 6.12
CA GLY A 13 -29.75 2.66 5.03
C GLY A 13 -30.68 2.05 3.97
N GLU A 14 -31.58 1.15 4.39
CA GLU A 14 -32.52 0.38 3.54
C GLU A 14 -31.89 -0.65 2.60
N TRP A 15 -30.58 -0.89 2.72
CA TRP A 15 -29.86 -1.90 1.94
C TRP A 15 -29.94 -3.27 2.61
N LEU A 16 -30.28 -4.29 1.81
CA LEU A 16 -30.24 -5.68 2.23
C LEU A 16 -29.37 -6.49 1.28
N VAL A 17 -28.65 -7.46 1.85
CA VAL A 17 -27.85 -8.43 1.09
C VAL A 17 -28.27 -9.84 1.39
N GLY A 18 -28.57 -10.58 0.34
CA GLY A 18 -28.98 -11.98 0.35
C GLY A 18 -27.89 -12.88 -0.24
N VAL A 19 -27.66 -14.03 0.39
CA VAL A 19 -26.74 -15.07 -0.09
C VAL A 19 -27.52 -16.36 -0.28
N LEU A 20 -27.60 -16.80 -1.53
CA LEU A 20 -28.08 -18.13 -1.88
C LEU A 20 -26.87 -19.07 -1.87
N ARG A 21 -26.88 -20.02 -0.94
CA ARG A 21 -25.83 -21.04 -0.88
C ARG A 21 -25.83 -21.83 -2.18
N ASN A 22 -26.94 -22.44 -2.56
CA ASN A 22 -27.02 -23.18 -3.81
C ASN A 22 -27.95 -22.44 -4.76
N ALA A 23 -27.42 -21.95 -5.87
CA ALA A 23 -28.21 -21.22 -6.85
C ALA A 23 -28.10 -21.85 -8.25
N PRO A 24 -29.21 -21.93 -9.00
CA PRO A 24 -29.16 -22.30 -10.40
C PRO A 24 -28.37 -21.25 -11.20
N ARG A 25 -28.05 -21.58 -12.45
CA ARG A 25 -27.50 -20.60 -13.39
C ARG A 25 -28.59 -19.56 -13.67
N LEU A 26 -28.39 -18.34 -13.17
CA LEU A 26 -29.30 -17.25 -13.42
C LEU A 26 -29.10 -16.69 -14.84
N PRO A 27 -30.18 -16.36 -15.56
CA PRO A 27 -30.10 -15.69 -16.84
C PRO A 27 -29.67 -14.22 -16.64
N SER A 28 -29.14 -13.60 -17.68
CA SER A 28 -28.61 -12.22 -17.61
C SER A 28 -29.69 -11.16 -17.39
N ASP A 29 -30.95 -11.48 -17.69
CA ASP A 29 -32.11 -10.60 -17.57
C ASP A 29 -32.87 -10.78 -16.24
N VAL A 30 -32.30 -11.53 -15.28
CA VAL A 30 -32.94 -11.80 -13.99
C VAL A 30 -33.27 -10.50 -13.24
N ARG A 31 -34.48 -10.44 -12.70
CA ARG A 31 -35.04 -9.33 -11.93
C ARG A 31 -35.47 -9.81 -10.55
N LEU A 32 -35.41 -8.88 -9.61
CA LEU A 32 -35.85 -9.08 -8.24
C LEU A 32 -37.22 -8.43 -7.99
N GLU A 33 -38.12 -9.18 -7.39
CA GLU A 33 -39.34 -8.65 -6.76
C GLU A 33 -39.37 -9.02 -5.28
N ILE A 34 -39.89 -8.13 -4.44
CA ILE A 34 -39.91 -8.27 -2.99
C ILE A 34 -41.37 -8.39 -2.53
N ASN A 35 -41.67 -9.34 -1.64
CA ASN A 35 -43.01 -9.58 -1.09
C ASN A 35 -44.09 -9.59 -2.20
N GLN A 36 -45.13 -8.77 -2.05
CA GLN A 36 -46.23 -8.61 -3.02
C GLN A 36 -45.83 -7.72 -4.20
N ARG A 37 -44.79 -8.12 -4.95
CA ARG A 37 -44.32 -7.43 -6.17
C ARG A 37 -43.80 -6.00 -5.94
N GLU A 38 -43.29 -5.70 -4.75
CA GLU A 38 -42.51 -4.49 -4.53
C GLU A 38 -41.26 -4.55 -5.41
N LYS A 39 -41.07 -3.55 -6.27
CA LYS A 39 -39.83 -3.40 -7.04
C LYS A 39 -38.79 -2.67 -6.17
N PRO A 40 -37.58 -3.20 -5.99
CA PRO A 40 -36.53 -2.49 -5.28
C PRO A 40 -36.21 -1.17 -5.98
N ALA A 41 -35.76 -0.17 -5.22
CA ALA A 41 -35.26 1.08 -5.80
C ALA A 41 -33.99 0.82 -6.62
N ASP A 42 -33.10 0.00 -6.07
CA ASP A 42 -31.85 -0.42 -6.68
C ASP A 42 -31.64 -1.91 -6.45
N SER A 43 -31.08 -2.64 -7.41
CA SER A 43 -30.70 -4.04 -7.19
C SER A 43 -29.51 -4.49 -8.04
N LEU A 44 -28.80 -5.46 -7.51
CA LEU A 44 -27.69 -6.15 -8.15
C LEU A 44 -27.76 -7.64 -7.79
N ILE A 45 -27.92 -8.47 -8.82
CA ILE A 45 -27.88 -9.92 -8.68
C ILE A 45 -26.63 -10.43 -9.38
N ARG A 46 -25.86 -11.26 -8.69
CA ARG A 46 -24.63 -11.86 -9.21
C ARG A 46 -24.54 -13.33 -8.88
N SER A 47 -24.36 -14.12 -9.92
CA SER A 47 -24.06 -15.55 -9.83
C SER A 47 -22.56 -15.74 -10.01
N ILE A 48 -21.87 -16.17 -8.95
CA ILE A 48 -20.42 -16.37 -8.92
C ILE A 48 -20.17 -17.88 -8.85
N LEU A 49 -19.33 -18.37 -9.75
CA LEU A 49 -18.82 -19.74 -9.65
C LEU A 49 -17.73 -19.76 -8.59
N ASP A 50 -18.03 -20.34 -7.43
CA ASP A 50 -17.04 -20.50 -6.38
C ASP A 50 -16.22 -21.77 -6.64
N ILE A 51 -15.18 -21.62 -7.48
CA ILE A 51 -14.23 -22.69 -7.82
C ILE A 51 -13.60 -23.26 -6.53
N ARG A 52 -13.45 -22.45 -5.48
CA ARG A 52 -12.82 -22.83 -4.21
C ARG A 52 -13.76 -23.61 -3.29
N ALA A 53 -15.06 -23.59 -3.55
CA ALA A 53 -16.07 -24.40 -2.88
C ALA A 53 -16.50 -25.61 -3.72
N GLY A 54 -15.59 -26.18 -4.52
CA GLY A 54 -15.87 -27.35 -5.37
C GLY A 54 -16.65 -27.02 -6.64
N GLY A 55 -16.60 -25.77 -7.11
CA GLY A 55 -17.35 -25.32 -8.29
C GLY A 55 -18.82 -25.05 -8.01
N ALA A 56 -19.22 -24.92 -6.75
CA ALA A 56 -20.58 -24.56 -6.39
C ALA A 56 -20.90 -23.14 -6.86
N ARG A 57 -22.06 -22.98 -7.52
CA ARG A 57 -22.54 -21.67 -7.95
C ARG A 57 -23.27 -20.99 -6.80
N ARG A 58 -22.71 -19.86 -6.35
CA ARG A 58 -23.28 -19.01 -5.31
C ARG A 58 -24.00 -17.84 -5.97
N CYS A 59 -25.07 -17.35 -5.37
CA CYS A 59 -25.71 -16.12 -5.83
C CYS A 59 -25.79 -15.10 -4.70
N TYR A 60 -25.39 -13.87 -5.02
CA TYR A 60 -25.46 -12.70 -4.16
C TYR A 60 -26.52 -11.75 -4.71
N ILE A 61 -27.40 -11.30 -3.83
CA ILE A 61 -28.52 -10.42 -4.15
C ILE A 61 -28.38 -9.20 -3.25
N LEU A 62 -27.98 -8.05 -3.80
CA LEU A 62 -28.00 -6.79 -3.08
C LEU A 62 -29.17 -5.95 -3.60
N PHE A 63 -29.93 -5.34 -2.70
CA PHE A 63 -31.01 -4.44 -3.10
C PHE A 63 -31.29 -3.37 -2.06
N ARG A 64 -31.79 -2.23 -2.53
CA ARG A 64 -32.32 -1.17 -1.69
C ARG A 64 -33.84 -1.19 -1.75
N ARG A 65 -34.49 -1.15 -0.59
CA ARG A 65 -35.95 -1.04 -0.55
C ARG A 65 -36.42 0.27 -1.15
N SER A 66 -37.65 0.28 -1.64
CA SER A 66 -38.24 1.47 -2.25
C SER A 66 -38.84 2.44 -1.22
N GLY A 67 -38.94 2.03 0.04
CA GLY A 67 -39.63 2.75 1.10
C GLY A 67 -41.17 2.72 1.00
N ARG A 68 -41.74 2.16 -0.08
CA ARG A 68 -43.19 2.10 -0.32
C ARG A 68 -43.92 1.14 0.63
N SER A 69 -43.22 0.14 1.15
CA SER A 69 -43.75 -0.82 2.12
C SER A 69 -42.87 -0.85 3.35
N ARG A 70 -43.50 -0.86 4.53
CA ARG A 70 -42.84 -1.11 5.82
C ARG A 70 -42.88 -2.57 6.24
N GLN A 71 -43.54 -3.44 5.46
CA GLN A 71 -43.59 -4.86 5.78
C GLN A 71 -42.18 -5.45 5.77
N PRO A 72 -41.82 -6.32 6.72
CA PRO A 72 -40.57 -7.06 6.67
C PRO A 72 -40.42 -7.82 5.35
N VAL A 73 -39.18 -8.02 4.90
CA VAL A 73 -38.91 -8.84 3.72
C VAL A 73 -39.13 -10.30 4.11
N GLY A 74 -40.27 -10.85 3.72
CA GLY A 74 -40.62 -12.24 3.97
C GLY A 74 -40.37 -13.16 2.78
N ARG A 75 -40.39 -12.60 1.56
CA ARG A 75 -40.23 -13.38 0.31
C ARG A 75 -39.55 -12.55 -0.76
N LEU A 76 -38.71 -13.19 -1.56
CA LEU A 76 -38.08 -12.61 -2.74
C LEU A 76 -38.38 -13.49 -3.95
N TRP A 77 -38.59 -12.88 -5.12
CA TRP A 77 -38.82 -13.59 -6.36
C TRP A 77 -37.74 -13.22 -7.38
N LEU A 78 -37.11 -14.25 -7.95
CA LEU A 78 -36.18 -14.12 -9.05
C LEU A 78 -36.91 -14.51 -10.34
N ARG A 79 -37.10 -13.53 -11.23
CA ARG A 79 -37.79 -13.71 -12.51
C ARG A 79 -36.88 -13.35 -13.67
N GLY A 80 -36.80 -14.20 -14.69
CA GLY A 80 -36.04 -13.96 -15.91
C GLY A 80 -36.46 -14.92 -17.00
N THR A 81 -35.81 -14.85 -18.17
CA THR A 81 -36.12 -15.76 -19.28
C THR A 81 -35.90 -17.22 -18.84
N GLY A 82 -36.99 -17.98 -18.76
CA GLY A 82 -36.97 -19.38 -18.31
C GLY A 82 -36.70 -19.60 -16.82
N LEU A 83 -36.76 -18.56 -15.99
CA LEU A 83 -36.54 -18.64 -14.54
C LEU A 83 -37.70 -17.99 -13.77
N GLU A 84 -38.33 -18.78 -12.90
CA GLU A 84 -39.23 -18.30 -11.84
C GLU A 84 -38.94 -19.09 -10.56
N ALA A 85 -38.23 -18.44 -9.64
CA ALA A 85 -37.82 -19.03 -8.37
C ALA A 85 -38.17 -18.11 -7.20
N GLU A 86 -38.63 -18.71 -6.11
CA GLU A 86 -38.90 -18.01 -4.85
C GLU A 86 -37.73 -18.23 -3.91
N ALA A 87 -37.11 -17.15 -3.44
CA ALA A 87 -36.07 -17.16 -2.45
C ALA A 87 -36.66 -16.79 -1.08
N LEU A 88 -36.61 -17.74 -0.15
CA LEU A 88 -37.18 -17.60 1.18
C LEU A 88 -36.07 -17.38 2.22
N PRO A 89 -36.16 -16.32 3.06
CA PRO A 89 -35.26 -16.15 4.19
C PRO A 89 -35.32 -17.38 5.11
N VAL A 90 -34.17 -18.05 5.30
CA VAL A 90 -34.10 -19.24 6.17
C VAL A 90 -34.07 -18.90 7.66
N ARG A 91 -33.84 -17.63 7.98
CA ARG A 91 -33.71 -17.09 9.35
C ARG A 91 -34.35 -15.71 9.42
N PRO A 92 -34.69 -15.23 10.63
CA PRO A 92 -35.03 -13.84 10.84
C PRO A 92 -33.95 -12.90 10.30
N LEU A 93 -34.35 -11.73 9.83
CA LEU A 93 -33.42 -10.73 9.31
C LEU A 93 -32.40 -10.36 10.39
N ALA A 94 -31.13 -10.62 10.10
CA ALA A 94 -30.00 -10.37 10.97
C ALA A 94 -29.17 -9.18 10.46
N SER A 95 -28.33 -8.60 11.32
CA SER A 95 -27.36 -7.60 10.86
C SER A 95 -26.28 -8.23 9.98
N LEU A 96 -25.65 -7.46 9.08
CA LEU A 96 -24.52 -7.96 8.28
C LEU A 96 -23.35 -8.44 9.16
N ALA A 97 -23.18 -7.87 10.35
CA ALA A 97 -22.14 -8.32 11.29
C ALA A 97 -22.32 -9.78 11.71
N GLU A 98 -23.56 -10.24 11.83
CA GLU A 98 -23.90 -11.62 12.21
C GLU A 98 -23.69 -12.63 11.07
N ALA A 99 -23.44 -12.16 9.84
CA ALA A 99 -23.22 -13.04 8.70
C ALA A 99 -22.00 -13.97 8.90
N ALA A 100 -21.00 -13.54 9.68
CA ALA A 100 -19.84 -14.37 10.03
C ALA A 100 -20.23 -15.70 10.71
N GLY A 101 -21.17 -15.63 11.66
CA GLY A 101 -21.68 -16.81 12.36
C GLY A 101 -22.64 -17.67 11.52
N ALA A 102 -23.33 -17.05 10.55
CA ALA A 102 -24.28 -17.75 9.70
C ALA A 102 -23.61 -18.45 8.50
N LEU A 103 -22.77 -17.75 7.75
CA LEU A 103 -22.27 -18.20 6.44
C LEU A 103 -20.97 -19.01 6.52
N GLY A 104 -20.19 -18.83 7.59
CA GLY A 104 -18.84 -19.38 7.69
C GLY A 104 -17.82 -18.57 6.86
N GLU A 105 -16.54 -18.72 7.20
CA GLU A 105 -15.45 -17.86 6.73
C GLU A 105 -15.38 -17.73 5.20
N LYS A 106 -15.39 -18.85 4.46
CA LYS A 106 -15.25 -18.85 2.99
C LYS A 106 -16.36 -18.05 2.28
N LEU A 107 -17.61 -18.23 2.71
CA LEU A 107 -18.75 -17.53 2.09
C LEU A 107 -18.75 -16.05 2.45
N CYS A 108 -18.33 -15.71 3.67
CA CYS A 108 -18.14 -14.33 4.09
C CYS A 108 -17.05 -13.61 3.29
N LEU A 109 -15.93 -14.28 3.00
CA LEU A 109 -14.88 -13.72 2.13
C LEU A 109 -15.41 -13.42 0.73
N SER A 110 -16.15 -14.35 0.14
CA SER A 110 -16.77 -14.16 -1.18
C SER A 110 -17.83 -13.06 -1.15
N LEU A 111 -18.61 -12.94 -0.06
CA LEU A 111 -19.56 -11.85 0.16
C LEU A 111 -18.85 -10.49 0.23
N VAL A 112 -17.78 -10.37 1.02
CA VAL A 112 -16.98 -9.14 1.09
C VAL A 112 -16.40 -8.80 -0.28
N SER A 113 -15.87 -9.77 -1.02
CA SER A 113 -15.36 -9.55 -2.37
C SER A 113 -16.46 -9.04 -3.32
N PHE A 114 -17.67 -9.61 -3.27
CA PHE A 114 -18.81 -9.13 -4.05
C PHE A 114 -19.18 -7.69 -3.67
N LEU A 115 -19.29 -7.39 -2.38
CA LEU A 115 -19.64 -6.05 -1.88
C LEU A 115 -18.60 -5.00 -2.31
N VAL A 116 -17.32 -5.32 -2.18
CA VAL A 116 -16.22 -4.39 -2.45
C VAL A 116 -15.97 -4.21 -3.95
N LYS A 117 -15.96 -5.28 -4.73
CA LYS A 117 -15.55 -5.22 -6.15
C LYS A 117 -16.68 -4.95 -7.11
N GLU A 118 -17.92 -5.35 -6.78
CA GLU A 118 -19.05 -5.25 -7.70
C GLU A 118 -20.10 -4.26 -7.23
N ALA A 119 -20.52 -4.36 -5.96
CA ALA A 119 -21.61 -3.53 -5.46
C ALA A 119 -21.18 -2.09 -5.15
N ALA A 120 -20.06 -1.93 -4.43
CA ALA A 120 -19.59 -0.63 -3.98
C ALA A 120 -19.34 0.36 -5.13
N PRO A 121 -18.67 -0.01 -6.25
CA PRO A 121 -18.49 0.91 -7.37
C PRO A 121 -19.81 1.33 -8.03
N ARG A 122 -20.82 0.45 -8.01
CA ARG A 122 -22.11 0.69 -8.68
C ARG A 122 -23.05 1.58 -7.87
N PHE A 123 -23.08 1.39 -6.55
CA PHE A 123 -24.05 2.08 -5.67
C PHE A 123 -23.42 3.09 -4.72
N GLY A 124 -22.08 3.26 -4.77
CA GLY A 124 -21.36 4.15 -3.88
C GLY A 124 -21.44 3.73 -2.42
N LEU A 125 -21.51 2.42 -2.12
CA LEU A 125 -21.64 1.90 -0.75
C LEU A 125 -20.48 2.27 0.16
N LEU A 126 -19.31 2.51 -0.43
CA LEU A 126 -18.08 2.87 0.29
C LEU A 126 -17.74 4.35 0.17
N ALA A 127 -18.61 5.15 -0.47
CA ALA A 127 -18.37 6.58 -0.66
C ALA A 127 -18.30 7.31 0.69
N ARG A 128 -17.55 8.41 0.73
CA ARG A 128 -17.39 9.23 1.94
C ARG A 128 -18.74 9.78 2.41
N GLY A 129 -18.97 9.75 3.72
CA GLY A 129 -20.23 10.15 4.35
C GLY A 129 -21.34 9.09 4.30
N ARG A 130 -21.04 7.88 3.81
CA ARG A 130 -21.94 6.73 3.93
C ARG A 130 -21.68 5.99 5.24
N ASP A 131 -22.77 5.47 5.81
CA ASP A 131 -22.69 4.54 6.93
C ASP A 131 -22.06 3.23 6.47
N THR A 132 -20.92 2.88 7.07
CA THR A 132 -20.20 1.63 6.79
C THR A 132 -20.18 0.70 8.00
N ALA A 133 -20.95 0.99 9.06
CA ALA A 133 -20.95 0.25 10.31
C ALA A 133 -21.24 -1.24 10.13
N ALA A 134 -22.20 -1.57 9.25
CA ALA A 134 -22.56 -2.96 8.96
C ALA A 134 -21.40 -3.76 8.36
N LEU A 135 -20.69 -3.18 7.37
CA LEU A 135 -19.52 -3.82 6.76
C LEU A 135 -18.34 -3.85 7.75
N GLN A 136 -18.13 -2.78 8.51
CA GLN A 136 -17.10 -2.73 9.54
C GLN A 136 -17.33 -3.83 10.60
N GLY A 137 -18.57 -4.06 11.03
CA GLY A 137 -18.95 -5.11 11.97
C GLY A 137 -18.67 -6.52 11.43
N LEU A 138 -18.99 -6.77 10.16
CA LEU A 138 -18.66 -8.04 9.49
C LEU A 138 -17.14 -8.26 9.46
N LEU A 139 -16.38 -7.25 9.04
CA LEU A 139 -14.93 -7.35 8.93
C LEU A 139 -14.25 -7.57 10.29
N ARG A 140 -14.74 -6.92 11.35
CA ARG A 140 -14.28 -7.17 12.72
C ARG A 140 -14.55 -8.61 13.17
N SER A 141 -15.71 -9.16 12.81
CA SER A 141 -16.11 -10.52 13.19
C SER A 141 -15.34 -11.61 12.45
N LEU A 142 -14.86 -11.31 11.24
CA LEU A 142 -14.05 -12.22 10.42
C LEU A 142 -12.54 -12.09 10.64
N ALA A 143 -12.10 -11.18 11.52
CA ALA A 143 -10.68 -10.94 11.75
C ALA A 143 -9.99 -12.17 12.35
N THR A 144 -9.28 -12.96 11.53
CA THR A 144 -8.61 -14.19 12.00
C THR A 144 -7.23 -13.93 12.61
N ALA A 145 -6.61 -12.79 12.28
CA ALA A 145 -5.34 -12.36 12.84
C ALA A 145 -5.30 -10.83 12.91
N HIS A 146 -4.92 -10.30 14.08
CA HIS A 146 -4.54 -8.91 14.24
C HIS A 146 -3.07 -8.78 13.87
N LEU A 147 -2.80 -8.28 12.68
CA LEU A 147 -1.44 -7.89 12.34
C LEU A 147 -1.14 -6.58 13.09
N PRO A 148 -0.06 -6.52 13.89
CA PRO A 148 0.38 -5.27 14.48
C PRO A 148 0.83 -4.38 13.33
N VAL A 149 0.03 -3.36 13.09
CA VAL A 149 0.27 -2.40 12.03
C VAL A 149 0.89 -1.20 12.65
N VAL A 150 2.03 -0.83 12.10
CA VAL A 150 2.59 0.47 12.36
C VAL A 150 2.30 1.31 11.13
N TYR A 151 1.50 2.36 11.30
CA TYR A 151 1.28 3.37 10.28
C TYR A 151 2.49 4.30 10.27
N HIS A 152 3.24 4.31 9.16
CA HIS A 152 4.58 4.89 9.21
C HIS A 152 4.69 6.34 8.74
N ALA A 153 3.93 6.73 7.72
CA ALA A 153 3.97 8.10 7.21
C ALA A 153 2.77 8.39 6.31
N ASP A 154 2.28 9.64 6.33
CA ASP A 154 1.75 10.23 5.10
C ASP A 154 2.96 10.52 4.22
N LEU A 155 3.11 9.69 3.21
CA LEU A 155 4.21 9.76 2.29
C LEU A 155 4.03 10.92 1.29
N SER A 156 2.86 11.56 1.27
CA SER A 156 2.38 12.70 0.47
C SER A 156 1.15 12.30 -0.34
N LYS A 157 0.24 13.28 -0.54
CA LYS A 157 -1.04 13.11 -1.24
C LYS A 157 -1.85 11.88 -0.75
N GLY A 158 -1.85 11.61 0.56
CA GLY A 158 -2.68 10.55 1.13
C GLY A 158 -2.12 9.13 0.99
N LYS A 159 -0.88 8.96 0.55
CA LYS A 159 -0.26 7.62 0.49
C LYS A 159 0.20 7.20 1.87
N HIS A 160 -0.20 6.01 2.29
CA HIS A 160 0.21 5.44 3.57
C HIS A 160 1.03 4.17 3.35
N TYR A 161 2.01 3.95 4.23
CA TYR A 161 2.76 2.72 4.29
C TYR A 161 2.47 2.00 5.58
N VAL A 162 2.17 0.71 5.44
CA VAL A 162 1.80 -0.20 6.51
C VAL A 162 2.69 -1.42 6.42
N GLU A 163 3.24 -1.83 7.56
CA GLU A 163 3.96 -3.09 7.67
C GLU A 163 3.10 -4.18 8.31
N ALA A 164 3.19 -5.37 7.74
CA ALA A 164 2.49 -6.58 8.16
C ALA A 164 3.52 -7.69 8.41
N ARG A 165 3.35 -8.43 9.50
CA ARG A 165 4.21 -9.57 9.83
C ARG A 165 3.50 -10.88 9.51
N LEU A 166 4.06 -11.69 8.63
CA LEU A 166 3.49 -12.98 8.20
C LEU A 166 4.46 -14.13 8.45
N ALA A 167 3.94 -15.34 8.69
CA ALA A 167 4.79 -16.53 8.84
C ALA A 167 5.52 -16.94 7.55
N VAL A 168 4.97 -16.61 6.38
CA VAL A 168 5.54 -16.92 5.05
C VAL A 168 5.28 -15.72 4.13
N PRO A 169 6.25 -15.30 3.29
CA PRO A 169 6.02 -14.25 2.30
C PRO A 169 4.97 -14.68 1.27
N ASP A 170 3.97 -13.83 1.04
CA ASP A 170 3.02 -13.94 -0.05
C ASP A 170 3.05 -12.67 -0.89
N MET A 171 3.55 -12.78 -2.13
CA MET A 171 3.76 -11.66 -3.05
C MET A 171 2.60 -11.47 -4.04
N ARG A 172 1.52 -12.27 -3.91
CA ARG A 172 0.34 -12.13 -4.77
C ARG A 172 -0.33 -10.76 -4.55
N PRO A 173 -0.98 -10.18 -5.57
CA PRO A 173 -1.69 -8.92 -5.43
C PRO A 173 -2.69 -8.95 -4.27
N VAL A 174 -2.73 -7.85 -3.53
CA VAL A 174 -3.58 -7.66 -2.36
C VAL A 174 -4.59 -6.57 -2.64
N THR A 175 -5.83 -6.81 -2.21
CA THR A 175 -6.83 -5.75 -2.06
C THR A 175 -6.86 -5.32 -0.61
N ILE A 176 -6.57 -4.06 -0.34
CA ILE A 176 -6.64 -3.47 0.99
C ILE A 176 -7.88 -2.61 1.08
N LEU A 177 -8.73 -2.93 2.05
CA LEU A 177 -9.91 -2.17 2.40
C LEU A 177 -9.61 -1.39 3.68
N SER A 178 -9.50 -0.07 3.57
CA SER A 178 -9.46 0.85 4.71
C SER A 178 -10.88 1.37 4.96
N ILE A 179 -11.42 1.17 6.16
CA ILE A 179 -12.82 1.47 6.48
C ILE A 179 -12.90 2.16 7.84
N GLY A 180 -13.42 3.39 7.85
CA GLY A 180 -13.62 4.19 9.05
C GLY A 180 -15.08 4.58 9.23
N GLU A 181 -15.35 5.43 10.22
CA GLU A 181 -16.73 5.87 10.53
C GLU A 181 -17.42 6.55 9.34
N ASP A 182 -16.66 7.29 8.52
CA ASP A 182 -17.21 8.15 7.47
C ASP A 182 -16.94 7.64 6.04
N GLY A 183 -16.70 6.33 5.86
CA GLY A 183 -16.53 5.73 4.53
C GLY A 183 -15.46 4.67 4.45
N ALA A 184 -15.17 4.20 3.23
CA ALA A 184 -14.10 3.24 3.00
C ALA A 184 -13.31 3.51 1.71
N ARG A 185 -12.14 2.90 1.62
CA ARG A 185 -11.15 3.04 0.56
C ARG A 185 -10.67 1.67 0.15
N VAL A 186 -10.59 1.46 -1.16
CA VAL A 186 -10.07 0.21 -1.73
C VAL A 186 -8.75 0.54 -2.43
N THR A 187 -7.66 -0.01 -1.93
CA THR A 187 -6.36 0.03 -2.61
C THR A 187 -6.04 -1.34 -3.16
N GLN A 188 -5.68 -1.42 -4.43
CA GLN A 188 -5.02 -2.60 -4.98
C GLN A 188 -3.52 -2.35 -4.98
N THR A 189 -2.76 -3.25 -4.35
CA THR A 189 -1.32 -3.10 -4.22
C THR A 189 -0.62 -4.45 -4.35
N ARG A 190 0.67 -4.43 -4.64
CA ARG A 190 1.52 -5.62 -4.56
C ARG A 190 2.37 -5.52 -3.31
N PRO A 191 2.33 -6.53 -2.42
CA PRO A 191 3.20 -6.56 -1.24
C PRO A 191 4.67 -6.54 -1.64
N VAL A 192 5.49 -6.00 -0.75
CA VAL A 192 6.95 -6.04 -0.86
C VAL A 192 7.50 -6.81 0.33
N GLU A 193 8.32 -7.82 0.07
CA GLU A 193 9.12 -8.45 1.14
C GLU A 193 10.16 -7.44 1.61
N ILE A 194 10.09 -7.04 2.88
CA ILE A 194 11.04 -6.09 3.48
C ILE A 194 12.20 -6.87 4.07
N SER A 195 11.93 -7.89 4.88
CA SER A 195 12.99 -8.65 5.54
C SER A 195 12.44 -9.93 6.13
N ARG A 196 13.35 -10.89 6.35
CA ARG A 196 13.08 -12.05 7.21
C ARG A 196 13.55 -11.73 8.62
N ILE A 197 12.66 -11.94 9.58
CA ILE A 197 12.91 -11.78 11.01
C ILE A 197 13.54 -13.09 11.52
N ALA A 198 14.38 -13.00 12.55
CA ALA A 198 15.17 -14.11 13.09
C ALA A 198 14.35 -15.36 13.50
N ASN A 199 13.05 -15.23 13.73
CA ASN A 199 12.15 -16.33 14.08
C ASN A 199 11.44 -16.98 12.87
N GLY A 200 11.85 -16.66 11.64
CA GLY A 200 11.28 -17.20 10.41
C GLY A 200 10.11 -16.40 9.83
N ASP A 201 9.57 -15.43 10.58
CA ASP A 201 8.54 -14.54 10.06
C ASP A 201 9.09 -13.60 8.98
N CYS A 202 8.28 -13.30 7.99
CA CYS A 202 8.52 -12.29 6.99
C CYS A 202 7.82 -10.98 7.36
N LEU A 203 8.56 -9.87 7.25
CA LEU A 203 8.01 -8.53 7.29
C LEU A 203 7.65 -8.11 5.87
N GLN A 204 6.40 -7.74 5.65
CA GLN A 204 5.89 -7.27 4.37
C GLN A 204 5.44 -5.83 4.44
N GLY A 205 5.80 -5.08 3.41
CA GLY A 205 5.40 -3.70 3.19
C GLY A 205 4.19 -3.65 2.29
N LEU A 206 3.18 -2.90 2.73
CA LEU A 206 1.94 -2.68 2.02
C LEU A 206 1.76 -1.18 1.83
N PHE A 207 1.53 -0.78 0.60
CA PHE A 207 1.29 0.61 0.25
C PHE A 207 -0.18 0.84 0.00
N LEU A 208 -0.73 1.81 0.72
CA LEU A 208 -2.10 2.29 0.60
C LEU A 208 -2.08 3.56 -0.23
N THR A 209 -2.80 3.58 -1.34
CA THR A 209 -3.11 4.82 -2.05
C THR A 209 -4.34 5.44 -1.40
N GLY A 210 -4.16 6.48 -0.60
CA GLY A 210 -5.27 7.31 -0.17
C GLY A 210 -5.59 8.36 -1.23
N GLN A 211 -6.89 8.63 -1.40
CA GLN A 211 -7.36 9.79 -2.13
C GLN A 211 -7.40 11.05 -1.23
N ASP A 212 -7.36 10.86 0.09
CA ASP A 212 -7.45 11.92 1.09
C ASP A 212 -6.10 12.12 1.80
N GLY A 213 -5.77 13.35 2.17
CA GLY A 213 -4.54 13.67 2.91
C GLY A 213 -4.47 13.19 4.36
N GLN A 214 -5.48 12.48 4.89
CA GLN A 214 -5.50 11.99 6.28
C GLN A 214 -6.17 10.60 6.42
N PRO A 215 -5.74 9.78 7.40
CA PRO A 215 -6.43 8.55 7.81
C PRO A 215 -7.88 8.81 8.23
N LEU A 216 -8.75 7.79 8.14
CA LEU A 216 -10.13 7.90 8.63
C LEU A 216 -10.17 7.78 10.16
N LYS A 217 -11.20 8.36 10.78
CA LYS A 217 -11.44 8.17 12.22
C LYS A 217 -11.85 6.73 12.49
N ASN A 218 -11.22 6.11 13.51
CA ASN A 218 -11.42 4.71 13.88
C ASN A 218 -11.27 3.73 12.70
N GLU A 219 -10.34 4.06 11.79
CA GLU A 219 -10.04 3.26 10.61
C GLU A 219 -9.65 1.83 11.00
N LEU A 220 -10.29 0.88 10.36
CA LEU A 220 -9.92 -0.52 10.32
C LEU A 220 -9.31 -0.77 8.95
N VAL A 221 -8.17 -1.45 8.89
CA VAL A 221 -7.58 -1.86 7.62
C VAL A 221 -7.71 -3.36 7.48
N VAL A 222 -8.08 -3.82 6.30
CA VAL A 222 -8.25 -5.23 6.03
C VAL A 222 -7.54 -5.57 4.74
N MET A 223 -6.63 -6.53 4.84
CA MET A 223 -5.96 -7.11 3.68
C MET A 223 -6.72 -8.35 3.24
N ILE A 224 -7.15 -8.33 1.99
CA ILE A 224 -7.72 -9.48 1.30
C ILE A 224 -6.67 -9.97 0.32
N GLN A 225 -6.05 -11.09 0.63
CA GLN A 225 -5.02 -11.73 -0.18
C GLN A 225 -5.45 -13.14 -0.54
N ALA A 226 -5.71 -13.36 -1.84
CA ALA A 226 -6.24 -14.61 -2.37
C ALA A 226 -7.51 -15.11 -1.66
N ASP A 227 -7.38 -16.07 -0.76
CA ASP A 227 -8.43 -16.74 0.02
C ASP A 227 -8.34 -16.44 1.53
N ARG A 228 -7.50 -15.48 1.91
CA ARG A 228 -7.30 -15.07 3.30
C ARG A 228 -7.69 -13.62 3.46
N MET A 229 -8.32 -13.35 4.59
CA MET A 229 -8.51 -11.99 5.08
C MET A 229 -7.73 -11.82 6.37
N LEU A 230 -6.88 -10.81 6.38
CA LEU A 230 -5.99 -10.49 7.46
C LEU A 230 -6.30 -9.07 7.92
N THR A 231 -6.62 -8.93 9.19
CA THR A 231 -6.94 -7.61 9.74
C THR A 231 -5.65 -6.90 10.06
N ILE A 232 -5.47 -5.78 9.39
CA ILE A 232 -4.38 -4.84 9.54
C ILE A 232 -4.93 -3.84 10.57
N GLY A 233 -4.46 -3.88 11.82
CA GLY A 233 -5.06 -3.18 12.96
C GLY A 233 -5.37 -1.68 12.76
N SER A 234 -6.11 -1.10 13.71
CA SER A 234 -6.44 0.34 13.65
C SER A 234 -5.16 1.18 13.76
N PRO A 235 -5.02 2.29 12.99
CA PRO A 235 -3.85 3.15 13.08
C PRO A 235 -3.70 3.68 14.50
N GLY A 236 -2.74 3.15 15.26
CA GLY A 236 -2.14 3.90 16.34
C GLY A 236 -1.36 5.03 15.69
N VAL A 237 -1.97 6.21 15.53
CA VAL A 237 -1.31 7.39 14.95
C VAL A 237 -0.23 7.88 15.92
N ARG A 238 0.94 7.23 15.92
CA ARG A 238 2.15 7.74 16.58
C ARG A 238 3.18 8.06 15.50
N GLY A 239 3.34 9.36 15.23
CA GLY A 239 4.47 9.91 14.47
C GLY A 239 4.50 9.55 12.99
N THR A 240 3.48 9.93 12.22
CA THR A 240 3.33 9.68 10.77
C THR A 240 4.15 10.64 9.90
N SER A 241 5.38 10.99 10.31
CA SER A 241 6.23 11.89 9.51
C SER A 241 7.19 11.10 8.63
N LEU A 242 7.48 11.63 7.44
CA LEU A 242 8.51 11.10 6.55
C LEU A 242 9.87 10.94 7.26
N LYS A 243 10.21 11.85 8.19
CA LYS A 243 11.40 11.75 9.05
C LYS A 243 11.40 10.51 9.96
N ALA A 244 10.24 10.18 10.55
CA ALA A 244 10.10 9.00 11.39
C ALA A 244 10.19 7.71 10.57
N PHE A 245 9.57 7.67 9.39
CA PHE A 245 9.73 6.57 8.43
C PHE A 245 11.20 6.37 8.04
N LEU A 246 11.90 7.44 7.65
CA LEU A 246 13.31 7.38 7.27
C LEU A 246 14.22 6.90 8.39
N GLY A 247 13.99 7.34 9.63
CA GLY A 247 14.73 6.86 10.80
C GLY A 247 14.52 5.36 11.08
N ARG A 248 13.33 4.84 10.78
CA ARG A 248 12.99 3.43 10.98
C ARG A 248 13.62 2.51 9.92
N ILE A 249 13.66 2.93 8.65
CA ILE A 249 14.22 2.10 7.58
C ILE A 249 15.75 2.17 7.51
N ALA A 250 16.39 3.10 8.23
CA ALA A 250 17.84 3.26 8.27
C ALA A 250 18.64 1.96 8.58
N PRO A 251 18.15 1.03 9.43
CA PRO A 251 18.83 -0.24 9.71
C PRO A 251 18.66 -1.33 8.63
N TYR A 252 17.82 -1.11 7.60
CA TYR A 252 17.61 -2.12 6.56
C TYR A 252 18.81 -2.26 5.63
N THR A 253 18.95 -3.44 5.03
CA THR A 253 20.04 -3.70 4.09
C THR A 253 19.83 -2.93 2.78
N PRO A 254 20.91 -2.64 2.02
CA PRO A 254 20.79 -1.92 0.74
C PRO A 254 19.86 -2.60 -0.27
N ALA A 255 19.81 -3.93 -0.29
CA ALA A 255 18.92 -4.69 -1.18
C ALA A 255 17.43 -4.41 -0.87
N VAL A 256 17.10 -4.32 0.41
CA VAL A 256 15.74 -4.01 0.88
C VAL A 256 15.36 -2.57 0.56
N HIS A 257 16.30 -1.64 0.68
CA HIS A 257 16.09 -0.25 0.24
C HIS A 257 15.77 -0.15 -1.25
N MET A 258 16.47 -0.90 -2.10
CA MET A 258 16.22 -0.91 -3.55
C MET A 258 14.84 -1.49 -3.88
N GLN A 259 14.44 -2.59 -3.24
CA GLN A 259 13.11 -3.20 -3.45
C GLN A 259 11.97 -2.26 -3.03
N LEU A 260 12.09 -1.61 -1.87
CA LEU A 260 11.11 -0.61 -1.41
C LEU A 260 11.02 0.58 -2.36
N ARG A 261 12.15 1.03 -2.91
CA ARG A 261 12.21 2.13 -3.89
C ARG A 261 11.47 1.77 -5.19
N GLU A 262 11.75 0.61 -5.77
CA GLU A 262 11.14 0.17 -7.02
C GLU A 262 9.62 0.04 -6.88
N ALA A 263 9.16 -0.55 -5.78
CA ALA A 263 7.74 -0.68 -5.51
C ALA A 263 7.04 0.67 -5.33
N LEU A 264 7.68 1.61 -4.63
CA LEU A 264 7.15 2.96 -4.45
C LEU A 264 7.09 3.76 -5.75
N GLY A 265 8.08 3.60 -6.63
CA GLY A 265 8.07 4.19 -7.97
C GLY A 265 6.97 3.64 -8.87
N GLY A 266 6.61 2.36 -8.72
CA GLY A 266 5.51 1.73 -9.48
C GLY A 266 4.11 2.16 -9.04
N LEU A 267 3.96 2.74 -7.85
CA LEU A 267 2.70 3.20 -7.27
C LEU A 267 2.43 4.69 -7.50
N THR A 268 3.36 5.38 -8.14
CA THR A 268 3.26 6.80 -8.47
C THR A 268 2.94 6.95 -9.96
N GLY A 269 1.87 7.68 -10.27
CA GLY A 269 1.60 8.08 -11.66
C GLY A 269 2.69 9.03 -12.17
N PRO A 270 2.77 9.25 -13.50
CA PRO A 270 3.79 10.11 -14.11
C PRO A 270 3.82 11.54 -13.53
N ASP A 271 2.67 12.04 -13.07
CA ASP A 271 2.49 13.40 -12.56
C ASP A 271 2.59 13.50 -11.01
N ASP A 272 3.00 12.42 -10.34
CA ASP A 272 3.09 12.38 -8.89
C ASP A 272 4.52 12.74 -8.41
N PRO A 273 4.71 13.91 -7.77
CA PRO A 273 6.03 14.34 -7.31
C PRO A 273 6.56 13.47 -6.17
N PHE A 274 5.73 12.61 -5.58
CA PHE A 274 6.14 11.75 -4.48
C PHE A 274 7.28 10.78 -4.84
N GLY A 275 7.17 10.07 -5.96
CA GLY A 275 8.19 9.09 -6.37
C GLY A 275 9.57 9.73 -6.53
N PRO A 276 9.67 10.86 -7.25
CA PRO A 276 10.86 11.68 -7.29
C PRO A 276 11.33 12.15 -5.91
N VAL A 277 10.49 12.79 -5.09
CA VAL A 277 10.87 13.34 -3.78
C VAL A 277 11.34 12.26 -2.80
N PHE A 278 10.67 11.11 -2.78
CA PHE A 278 11.05 9.95 -1.98
C PHE A 278 12.37 9.34 -2.44
N ALA A 279 12.55 9.17 -3.75
CA ALA A 279 13.81 8.72 -4.32
C ALA A 279 14.93 9.74 -4.02
N TRP A 280 14.65 11.05 -4.09
CA TRP A 280 15.56 12.12 -3.68
C TRP A 280 15.92 12.01 -2.20
N MET A 281 14.96 11.76 -1.30
CA MET A 281 15.20 11.65 0.15
C MET A 281 15.91 10.37 0.57
N GLN A 282 15.71 9.26 -0.14
CA GLN A 282 16.52 8.04 0.05
C GLN A 282 17.93 8.19 -0.54
N ARG A 283 18.11 8.94 -1.63
CA ARG A 283 19.43 9.32 -2.15
C ARG A 283 20.19 10.27 -1.20
N LEU A 284 19.47 10.99 -0.35
CA LEU A 284 20.03 11.80 0.75
C LEU A 284 20.37 10.96 2.00
N GLN A 285 19.94 9.69 2.11
CA GLN A 285 20.42 8.73 3.13
C GLN A 285 21.74 8.09 2.66
N GLY A 286 22.73 8.94 2.43
CA GLY A 286 24.01 8.59 1.83
C GLY A 286 24.70 7.40 2.49
N LEU A 287 25.34 6.59 1.64
CA LEU A 287 26.29 5.56 2.06
C LEU A 287 27.41 6.21 2.89
N ALA A 288 27.91 5.49 3.90
CA ALA A 288 28.89 5.98 4.85
C ALA A 288 30.12 6.61 4.16
N VAL A 289 30.62 7.69 4.76
CA VAL A 289 31.83 8.43 4.39
C VAL A 289 32.98 7.46 4.11
N LYS A 290 33.54 7.50 2.89
CA LYS A 290 34.86 6.93 2.60
C LYS A 290 35.84 8.08 2.50
N ALA A 291 36.69 8.21 3.51
CA ALA A 291 37.79 9.16 3.54
C ALA A 291 39.10 8.38 3.53
N SER A 292 40.06 8.86 2.73
CA SER A 292 41.47 8.48 2.86
C SER A 292 42.17 9.69 3.47
N ALA A 293 42.22 9.71 4.79
CA ALA A 293 42.70 10.84 5.57
C ALA A 293 43.43 10.33 6.82
N GLU A 294 44.74 10.14 6.71
CA GLU A 294 45.58 10.01 7.89
C GLU A 294 46.05 11.41 8.28
N ALA A 295 45.94 11.77 9.57
CA ALA A 295 46.35 13.08 10.05
C ALA A 295 47.86 13.37 9.86
N ALA A 296 48.67 12.32 9.65
CA ALA A 296 50.09 12.41 9.35
C ALA A 296 50.39 12.51 7.84
N ALA A 297 49.40 12.28 6.96
CA ALA A 297 49.61 12.33 5.52
C ALA A 297 49.62 13.79 5.01
N PRO A 298 50.51 14.14 4.06
CA PRO A 298 50.63 15.49 3.53
C PRO A 298 49.47 15.91 2.61
N PHE A 299 48.63 14.95 2.22
CA PHE A 299 47.42 15.15 1.43
C PHE A 299 46.30 14.25 1.94
N GLY A 300 45.05 14.56 1.60
CA GLY A 300 43.90 13.76 1.98
C GLY A 300 42.66 14.12 1.18
N GLY A 301 41.70 13.21 1.13
CA GLY A 301 40.46 13.44 0.42
C GLY A 301 39.32 12.60 0.97
N GLY A 302 38.12 13.13 0.84
CA GLY A 302 36.90 12.43 1.25
C GLY A 302 35.73 12.84 0.40
N ILE A 303 34.81 11.89 0.20
CA ILE A 303 33.49 12.18 -0.34
C ILE A 303 32.56 12.30 0.85
N ASP A 304 32.01 13.50 1.05
CA ASP A 304 31.02 13.77 2.09
C ASP A 304 29.68 13.16 1.70
N PHE A 305 29.30 13.28 0.42
CA PHE A 305 28.17 12.56 -0.17
C PHE A 305 28.22 12.51 -1.70
N ALA A 306 27.52 11.52 -2.26
CA ALA A 306 27.30 11.35 -3.69
C ALA A 306 25.79 11.19 -3.97
N VAL A 307 25.26 11.93 -4.94
CA VAL A 307 23.84 11.94 -5.32
C VAL A 307 23.70 11.50 -6.78
N PRO A 308 23.08 10.35 -7.07
CA PRO A 308 22.76 9.98 -8.44
C PRO A 308 21.62 10.87 -8.98
N CYS A 309 21.82 11.44 -10.16
CA CYS A 309 20.91 12.36 -10.86
C CYS A 309 20.17 11.66 -12.01
N GLY A 310 19.85 10.37 -11.87
CA GLY A 310 19.27 9.55 -12.94
C GLY A 310 20.25 9.38 -14.11
N ASP A 311 19.74 9.33 -15.34
CA ASP A 311 20.54 9.13 -16.55
C ASP A 311 21.52 10.29 -16.83
N ALA A 312 21.34 11.43 -16.15
CA ALA A 312 22.18 12.60 -16.32
C ALA A 312 23.58 12.42 -15.74
N GLY A 313 23.75 11.62 -14.67
CA GLY A 313 25.04 11.45 -14.00
C GLY A 313 24.97 11.42 -12.48
N ILE A 314 26.08 11.77 -11.83
CA ILE A 314 26.23 11.80 -10.36
C ILE A 314 26.73 13.17 -9.93
N PHE A 315 26.03 13.80 -8.99
CA PHE A 315 26.53 14.97 -8.27
C PHE A 315 27.32 14.53 -7.03
N LEU A 316 28.48 15.13 -6.80
CA LEU A 316 29.37 14.83 -5.69
C LEU A 316 29.61 16.07 -4.86
N ARG A 317 29.72 15.88 -3.54
CA ARG A 317 30.34 16.84 -2.64
C ARG A 317 31.36 16.13 -1.78
N GLY A 318 32.49 16.79 -1.60
CA GLY A 318 33.55 16.29 -0.75
C GLY A 318 34.58 17.35 -0.46
N TRP A 319 35.76 16.90 -0.08
CA TRP A 319 36.89 17.75 0.20
C TRP A 319 38.17 17.10 -0.30
N LEU A 320 39.14 17.95 -0.64
CA LEU A 320 40.46 17.58 -1.10
C LEU A 320 41.48 18.54 -0.49
N TRP A 321 42.36 17.97 0.31
CA TRP A 321 43.52 18.64 0.91
C TRP A 321 44.77 18.26 0.11
N ASP A 322 45.22 19.15 -0.78
CA ASP A 322 46.44 18.97 -1.57
C ASP A 322 47.22 20.30 -1.67
N PRO A 323 47.97 20.67 -0.64
CA PRO A 323 48.69 21.95 -0.60
C PRO A 323 49.85 22.01 -1.61
N HIS A 324 50.38 20.86 -2.02
CA HIS A 324 51.54 20.76 -2.92
C HIS A 324 51.18 20.53 -4.38
N LYS A 325 49.89 20.36 -4.70
CA LYS A 325 49.39 19.99 -6.05
C LYS A 325 50.02 18.68 -6.54
N ALA A 326 50.20 17.72 -5.62
CA ALA A 326 50.83 16.44 -5.90
C ALA A 326 49.83 15.39 -6.45
N ILE A 327 48.53 15.68 -6.43
CA ILE A 327 47.51 14.76 -6.92
C ILE A 327 47.41 14.86 -8.43
N GLU A 328 47.93 13.85 -9.11
CA GLU A 328 47.87 13.72 -10.58
C GLU A 328 46.51 13.18 -11.06
N ARG A 329 45.81 12.41 -10.20
CA ARG A 329 44.57 11.73 -10.55
C ARG A 329 43.64 11.60 -9.36
N PHE A 330 42.37 11.92 -9.58
CA PHE A 330 41.30 11.66 -8.60
C PHE A 330 40.06 11.15 -9.32
N ASP A 331 39.81 9.86 -9.14
CA ASP A 331 38.69 9.18 -9.78
C ASP A 331 37.63 8.80 -8.75
N VAL A 332 36.38 8.83 -9.19
CA VAL A 332 35.32 8.07 -8.53
C VAL A 332 35.24 6.69 -9.16
N VAL A 333 35.25 5.68 -8.29
CA VAL A 333 35.09 4.28 -8.67
C VAL A 333 33.66 3.84 -8.33
N SER A 334 32.91 3.39 -9.33
CA SER A 334 31.57 2.84 -9.12
C SER A 334 31.62 1.49 -8.39
N ALA A 335 30.49 1.02 -7.89
CA ALA A 335 30.39 -0.32 -7.29
C ALA A 335 30.75 -1.45 -8.28
N TYR A 336 30.70 -1.16 -9.58
CA TYR A 336 31.05 -2.09 -10.67
C TYR A 336 32.49 -1.89 -11.18
N GLY A 337 33.28 -1.03 -10.53
CA GLY A 337 34.69 -0.82 -10.85
C GLY A 337 34.97 0.22 -11.94
N GLU A 338 33.94 0.88 -12.47
CA GLU A 338 34.11 1.94 -13.48
C GLU A 338 34.77 3.16 -12.84
N LYS A 339 35.71 3.79 -13.55
CA LYS A 339 36.46 4.94 -13.05
C LYS A 339 36.11 6.18 -13.85
N ILE A 340 35.73 7.25 -13.15
CA ILE A 340 35.42 8.56 -13.75
C ILE A 340 36.32 9.63 -13.13
N PRO A 341 37.13 10.36 -13.92
CA PRO A 341 37.97 11.43 -13.40
C PRO A 341 37.13 12.61 -12.92
N VAL A 342 37.51 13.18 -11.76
CA VAL A 342 36.77 14.26 -11.10
C VAL A 342 37.53 15.59 -11.08
N LEU A 343 38.87 15.57 -11.12
CA LEU A 343 39.72 16.77 -10.95
C LEU A 343 39.25 17.94 -11.83
N ASP A 344 39.08 17.71 -13.13
CA ASP A 344 38.72 18.76 -14.10
C ASP A 344 37.27 19.25 -13.99
N ARG A 345 36.46 18.62 -13.15
CA ARG A 345 35.02 18.89 -12.99
C ARG A 345 34.68 19.49 -11.62
N MET A 346 35.68 19.74 -10.79
CA MET A 346 35.50 20.29 -9.46
C MET A 346 35.23 21.79 -9.48
N ILE A 347 34.19 22.20 -8.76
CA ILE A 347 33.97 23.57 -8.33
C ILE A 347 34.36 23.65 -6.85
N ARG A 348 35.40 24.41 -6.54
CA ARG A 348 35.93 24.54 -5.17
C ARG A 348 34.98 25.36 -4.29
N ILE A 349 34.68 24.86 -3.09
CA ILE A 349 33.80 25.49 -2.10
C ILE A 349 34.46 25.50 -0.72
N ASP A 350 33.97 26.32 0.20
CA ASP A 350 34.50 26.38 1.57
C ASP A 350 34.20 25.08 2.35
N ALA A 351 35.17 24.64 3.14
CA ALA A 351 35.05 23.49 4.05
C ALA A 351 35.87 23.73 5.32
N ASP A 352 35.43 24.69 6.13
CA ASP A 352 36.17 25.23 7.30
C ASP A 352 36.64 24.16 8.29
N LYS A 353 35.88 23.08 8.45
CA LYS A 353 36.24 21.96 9.33
C LYS A 353 37.48 21.20 8.83
N VAL A 354 37.63 21.05 7.52
CA VAL A 354 38.77 20.40 6.88
C VAL A 354 40.00 21.30 6.99
N GLY A 355 39.83 22.59 6.72
CA GLY A 355 40.89 23.59 6.93
C GLY A 355 41.44 23.55 8.36
N LYS A 356 40.56 23.59 9.37
CA LYS A 356 40.96 23.48 10.78
C LYS A 356 41.61 22.14 11.15
N HIS A 357 41.23 21.05 10.49
CA HIS A 357 41.78 19.71 10.75
C HIS A 357 43.25 19.61 10.31
N PHE A 358 43.57 20.09 9.10
CA PHE A 358 44.91 19.97 8.53
C PHE A 358 45.83 21.18 8.83
N GLN A 359 45.29 22.37 9.07
CA GLN A 359 46.10 23.57 9.39
C GLN A 359 46.56 23.63 10.86
N ARG A 360 46.08 22.73 11.73
CA ARG A 360 46.39 22.75 13.17
C ARG A 360 47.88 22.55 13.47
N ASN A 361 48.65 22.01 12.52
CA ASN A 361 50.05 21.62 12.69
C ASN A 361 51.05 22.44 11.85
N GLY A 362 50.67 23.62 11.33
CA GLY A 362 51.60 24.48 10.57
C GLY A 362 51.94 24.00 9.16
N PHE A 363 51.13 23.09 8.60
CA PHE A 363 51.23 22.64 7.20
C PHE A 363 50.90 23.76 6.20
N PRO A 364 51.33 23.65 4.92
CA PRO A 364 51.25 24.75 3.97
C PRO A 364 49.83 25.25 3.76
N GLN A 365 49.68 26.57 3.59
CA GLN A 365 48.40 27.20 3.26
C GLN A 365 47.90 26.63 1.92
N LEU A 366 46.65 26.17 1.91
CA LEU A 366 46.02 25.72 0.66
C LEU A 366 45.77 26.93 -0.24
N LYS A 367 46.17 26.81 -1.52
CA LYS A 367 45.89 27.83 -2.54
C LYS A 367 44.42 27.88 -2.94
N GLU A 368 43.71 26.77 -2.78
CA GLU A 368 42.29 26.62 -3.15
C GLU A 368 41.43 26.29 -1.93
N LYS A 369 40.13 26.54 -2.01
CA LYS A 369 39.21 26.17 -0.93
C LYS A 369 39.18 24.64 -0.78
N PRO A 370 39.20 24.07 0.43
CA PRO A 370 39.37 22.62 0.62
C PRO A 370 38.15 21.77 0.21
N GLY A 371 36.96 22.35 0.14
CA GLY A 371 35.76 21.63 -0.31
C GLY A 371 35.63 21.65 -1.83
N PHE A 372 34.85 20.71 -2.37
CA PHE A 372 34.44 20.72 -3.76
C PHE A 372 33.01 20.22 -3.95
N VAL A 373 32.39 20.65 -5.05
CA VAL A 373 31.25 19.98 -5.67
C VAL A 373 31.62 19.61 -7.11
N ALA A 374 31.12 18.50 -7.62
CA ALA A 374 31.39 18.08 -8.99
C ALA A 374 30.15 17.38 -9.57
N PHE A 375 29.91 17.53 -10.87
CA PHE A 375 28.92 16.75 -11.58
C PHE A 375 29.62 15.83 -12.59
N LEU A 376 29.34 14.54 -12.48
CA LEU A 376 29.92 13.48 -13.32
C LEU A 376 28.84 12.92 -14.24
N PRO A 377 28.74 13.38 -15.50
CA PRO A 377 27.84 12.77 -16.47
C PRO A 377 28.11 11.29 -16.66
N MET A 378 27.04 10.49 -16.72
CA MET A 378 27.12 9.10 -17.15
C MET A 378 27.20 9.02 -18.67
N ALA A 379 27.96 8.05 -19.20
CA ALA A 379 27.91 7.74 -20.62
C ALA A 379 26.51 7.21 -20.97
N LYS A 380 25.95 7.63 -22.11
CA LYS A 380 24.68 7.09 -22.62
C LYS A 380 24.77 5.56 -22.67
N GLY A 381 23.91 4.87 -21.90
CA GLY A 381 23.83 3.41 -21.88
C GLY A 381 24.58 2.71 -20.74
N ALA A 382 25.20 3.45 -19.81
CA ALA A 382 25.69 2.88 -18.55
C ALA A 382 24.48 2.43 -17.68
N ARG A 383 24.46 1.16 -17.28
CA ARG A 383 23.37 0.51 -16.53
C ARG A 383 23.60 0.55 -15.03
#